data_AF-A0A6A5AGV0-F1
#
_entry.id   AF-A0A6A5AGV0-F1
#
_cell.length_a   1.000
_cell.length_b   1.000
_cell.length_c   1.000
_cell.angle_alpha   90.00
_cell.angle_beta   90.00
_cell.angle_gamma   90.00
#
_symmetry.space_group_name_H-M   'P 1'
#
loop_
_entity.id
_entity.type
_entity.pdbx_description
1 polymer ?
#
loop_
_entity_poly.entity_id
_entity_poly.type
_entity_poly.pdbx_seq_one_letter_code
_entity_poly.pdbx_strand_id
1 'polypeptide(L)'
;MGDGIDDIELPEAAIVCPIRLWTGKQVISLLVRPNRRCPVKVNFELKERNYTTNLSMCYKDGYVVFRNSELLSGNLCKKTLGDGSKKGLFYVLIRDHGSAEAARCMNRLAKLCARWLGNFKGKYIGDYIP
;
A
#
# COMPACT_ATOMS: atom_id res chain seq x y z
N MET A 1 10.43 0.72 -20.06
CA MET A 1 9.96 1.59 -18.97
C MET A 1 8.55 2.02 -19.32
N GLY A 2 7.54 1.34 -18.76
CA GLY A 2 6.14 1.57 -19.12
C GLY A 2 5.49 2.59 -18.19
N ASP A 3 5.51 3.86 -18.58
CA ASP A 3 4.75 4.91 -17.92
C ASP A 3 3.40 5.05 -18.65
N GLY A 4 2.39 4.30 -18.18
CA GLY A 4 1.00 4.42 -18.66
C GLY A 4 0.48 3.32 -19.60
N ILE A 5 1.16 2.16 -19.67
CA ILE A 5 0.71 1.03 -20.50
C ILE A 5 -0.27 0.12 -19.75
N ASP A 6 -0.24 0.13 -18.42
CA ASP A 6 -1.10 -0.74 -17.62
C ASP A 6 -2.53 -0.19 -17.60
N ASP A 7 -3.48 -0.95 -18.14
CA ASP A 7 -4.91 -0.69 -17.97
C ASP A 7 -5.22 -0.66 -16.46
N ILE A 8 -5.75 0.45 -15.95
CA ILE A 8 -6.15 0.58 -14.53
C ILE A 8 -7.67 0.45 -14.44
N GLU A 9 -8.13 -0.50 -13.65
CA GLU A 9 -9.55 -0.71 -13.34
C GLU A 9 -9.85 -0.07 -11.99
N LEU A 10 -10.47 1.11 -12.01
CA LEU A 10 -10.80 1.83 -10.77
C LEU A 10 -11.89 1.08 -9.99
N PRO A 11 -11.72 0.86 -8.67
CA PRO A 11 -12.74 0.25 -7.85
C PRO A 11 -13.86 1.26 -7.57
N GLU A 12 -14.98 0.76 -7.05
CA GLU A 12 -16.02 1.64 -6.51
C GLU A 12 -15.45 2.52 -5.38
N ALA A 13 -15.94 3.76 -5.31
CA ALA A 13 -15.55 4.69 -4.26
C ALA A 13 -15.92 4.13 -2.88
N ALA A 14 -15.00 4.18 -1.92
CA ALA A 14 -15.26 3.71 -0.56
C ALA A 14 -16.37 4.52 0.14
N ILE A 15 -16.45 5.81 -0.17
CA ILE A 15 -17.54 6.69 0.25
C ILE A 15 -18.26 7.09 -1.02
N VAL A 16 -19.53 6.71 -1.17
CA VAL A 16 -20.31 7.01 -2.38
C VAL A 16 -21.11 8.31 -2.20
N CYS A 17 -21.65 8.52 -1.00
CA CYS A 17 -22.43 9.70 -0.62
C CYS A 17 -21.84 10.32 0.65
N PRO A 18 -21.85 11.66 0.81
CA PRO A 18 -22.44 12.66 -0.11
C PRO A 18 -21.60 12.94 -1.36
N ILE A 19 -20.32 12.58 -1.35
CA ILE A 19 -19.39 12.76 -2.47
C ILE A 19 -18.61 11.45 -2.64
N ARG A 20 -18.33 11.09 -3.90
CA ARG A 20 -17.50 9.92 -4.23
C ARG A 20 -16.05 10.16 -3.83
N LEU A 21 -15.57 9.43 -2.81
CA LEU A 21 -14.19 9.50 -2.32
C LEU A 21 -13.56 8.11 -2.28
N TRP A 22 -12.31 8.05 -2.73
CA TRP A 22 -11.47 6.87 -2.64
C TRP A 22 -10.49 7.02 -1.48
N THR A 23 -10.28 5.94 -0.75
CA THR A 23 -9.29 5.94 0.35
C THR A 23 -7.89 5.74 -0.18
N GLY A 24 -6.88 6.19 0.58
CA GLY A 24 -5.48 5.86 0.29
C GLY A 24 -5.23 4.34 0.22
N LYS A 25 -5.96 3.54 1.01
CA LYS A 25 -5.85 2.07 0.99
C LYS A 25 -6.29 1.48 -0.36
N GLN A 26 -7.36 2.00 -0.96
CA GLN A 26 -7.78 1.61 -2.30
C GLN A 26 -6.73 1.97 -3.35
N VAL A 27 -6.12 3.16 -3.25
CA VAL A 27 -5.02 3.58 -4.14
C VAL A 27 -3.83 2.62 -4.03
N ILE A 28 -3.42 2.23 -2.82
CA ILE A 28 -2.32 1.26 -2.66
C ILE A 28 -2.70 -0.11 -3.24
N SER A 29 -3.94 -0.56 -3.06
CA SER A 29 -4.42 -1.83 -3.61
C SER A 29 -4.29 -1.86 -5.14
N LEU A 30 -4.60 -0.75 -5.81
CA LEU A 30 -4.41 -0.58 -7.25
C LEU A 30 -2.93 -0.64 -7.69
N LEU A 31 -2.01 -0.14 -6.86
CA LEU A 31 -0.58 -0.24 -7.15
C LEU A 31 -0.07 -1.68 -7.06
N VAL A 32 -0.68 -2.52 -6.23
CA VAL A 32 -0.34 -3.95 -6.16
C VAL A 32 -0.97 -4.68 -7.34
N ARG A 33 -2.28 -4.52 -7.54
CA ARG A 33 -3.06 -5.15 -8.60
C ARG A 33 -3.88 -4.10 -9.36
N PRO A 34 -3.44 -3.67 -10.56
CA PRO A 34 -4.05 -2.54 -11.27
C PRO A 34 -5.34 -2.90 -11.99
N ASN A 35 -5.53 -4.16 -12.37
CA ASN A 35 -6.71 -4.66 -13.08
C ASN A 35 -6.97 -6.14 -12.77
N ARG A 36 -8.14 -6.63 -13.17
CA ARG A 36 -8.51 -8.04 -12.98
C ARG A 36 -7.65 -9.03 -13.74
N ARG A 37 -7.05 -8.63 -14.88
CA ARG A 37 -6.17 -9.47 -15.72
C ARG A 37 -4.82 -9.74 -15.04
N CYS A 38 -4.39 -8.86 -14.13
CA CYS A 38 -3.20 -9.07 -13.34
C CYS A 38 -3.40 -10.28 -12.40
N PRO A 39 -2.58 -11.33 -12.51
CA PRO A 39 -2.72 -12.56 -11.72
C PRO A 39 -2.21 -12.40 -10.28
N VAL A 40 -1.58 -11.26 -9.96
CA VAL A 40 -0.96 -10.99 -8.66
C VAL A 40 -2.04 -10.93 -7.58
N LYS A 41 -2.06 -11.96 -6.73
CA LYS A 41 -2.90 -12.06 -5.54
C LYS A 41 -1.99 -12.25 -4.33
N VAL A 42 -1.88 -11.21 -3.50
CA VAL A 42 -1.14 -11.28 -2.24
C VAL A 42 -2.09 -11.38 -1.06
N ASN A 43 -1.72 -12.24 -0.11
CA ASN A 43 -2.45 -12.45 1.13
C ASN A 43 -1.44 -12.52 2.27
N PHE A 44 -1.53 -11.60 3.23
CA PHE A 44 -0.73 -11.67 4.45
C PHE A 44 -1.32 -10.79 5.53
N GLU A 45 -0.96 -11.12 6.77
CA GLU A 45 -1.32 -10.32 7.95
C GLU A 45 -0.05 -10.08 8.78
N LEU A 46 0.13 -8.85 9.26
CA LEU A 46 1.35 -8.42 9.94
C LEU A 46 1.05 -7.36 11.01
N LYS A 47 1.71 -7.48 12.16
CA LYS A 47 1.75 -6.43 13.20
C LYS A 47 2.86 -5.42 12.90
N GLU A 48 2.48 -4.17 12.67
CA GLU A 48 3.43 -3.06 12.55
C GLU A 48 3.99 -2.63 13.91
N ARG A 49 4.99 -1.73 13.90
CA ARG A 49 5.62 -1.23 15.14
C ARG A 49 4.64 -0.46 16.04
N ASN A 50 3.69 0.25 15.46
CA ASN A 50 2.65 1.01 16.15
C ASN A 50 1.44 0.16 16.58
N TYR A 51 1.46 -1.16 16.32
CA TYR A 51 0.40 -2.05 16.76
C TYR A 51 0.24 -2.04 18.27
N THR A 52 -1.00 -2.12 18.74
CA THR A 52 -1.31 -2.19 20.18
C THR A 52 -2.06 -3.47 20.49
N THR A 53 -3.37 -3.50 20.33
CA THR A 53 -4.23 -4.65 20.57
C THR A 53 -5.39 -4.69 19.58
N ASN A 54 -6.26 -5.69 19.69
CA ASN A 54 -7.49 -5.86 18.91
C ASN A 54 -7.32 -6.06 17.38
N LEU A 55 -6.19 -6.62 16.93
CA LEU A 55 -5.97 -7.00 15.53
C LEU A 55 -6.36 -5.85 14.56
N SER A 56 -7.26 -6.11 13.61
CA SER A 56 -7.73 -5.12 12.62
C SER A 56 -8.46 -3.92 13.22
N MET A 57 -8.95 -4.01 14.46
CA MET A 57 -9.60 -2.91 15.20
C MET A 57 -8.63 -2.15 16.11
N CYS A 58 -7.33 -2.22 15.81
CA CYS A 58 -6.30 -1.46 16.52
C CYS A 58 -6.51 0.06 16.32
N TYR A 59 -6.57 0.82 17.43
CA TYR A 59 -6.80 2.27 17.38
C TYR A 59 -5.72 3.06 16.60
N LYS A 60 -4.50 2.51 16.49
CA LYS A 60 -3.40 3.10 15.70
C LYS A 60 -3.36 2.62 14.26
N ASP A 61 -4.33 1.81 13.85
CA ASP A 61 -4.34 1.13 12.54
C ASP A 61 -3.02 0.38 12.29
N GLY A 62 -2.49 -0.29 13.33
CA GLY A 62 -1.17 -0.93 13.28
C GLY A 62 -1.19 -2.41 12.88
N TYR A 63 -2.35 -2.95 12.50
CA TYR A 63 -2.48 -4.34 12.06
C TYR A 63 -2.80 -4.37 10.57
N VAL A 64 -1.80 -4.77 9.79
CA VAL A 64 -1.87 -4.80 8.34
C VAL A 64 -2.52 -6.10 7.90
N VAL A 65 -3.58 -5.98 7.12
CA VAL A 65 -4.30 -7.10 6.52
C VAL A 65 -4.40 -6.87 5.02
N PHE A 66 -3.68 -7.68 4.25
CA PHE A 66 -3.83 -7.79 2.82
C PHE A 66 -4.57 -9.07 2.47
N ARG A 67 -5.65 -8.94 1.68
CA ARG A 67 -6.38 -10.09 1.14
C ARG A 67 -6.68 -9.87 -0.33
N ASN A 68 -6.34 -10.84 -1.17
CA ASN A 68 -6.52 -10.79 -2.63
C ASN A 68 -5.94 -9.52 -3.28
N SER A 69 -4.80 -9.04 -2.78
CA SER A 69 -4.15 -7.78 -3.18
C SER A 69 -4.88 -6.49 -2.78
N GLU A 70 -5.86 -6.58 -1.88
CA GLU A 70 -6.54 -5.44 -1.29
C GLU A 70 -6.06 -5.19 0.14
N LEU A 71 -5.75 -3.92 0.45
CA LEU A 71 -5.37 -3.47 1.79
C LEU A 71 -6.64 -3.15 2.60
N LEU A 72 -7.04 -4.08 3.47
CA LEU A 72 -8.27 -3.95 4.25
C LEU A 72 -8.08 -3.10 5.50
N SER A 73 -6.99 -3.33 6.23
CA SER A 73 -6.65 -2.57 7.44
C SER A 73 -5.14 -2.37 7.53
N GLY A 74 -4.72 -1.39 8.32
CA GLY A 74 -3.33 -1.16 8.65
C GLY A 74 -2.69 -0.01 7.88
N ASN A 75 -1.71 0.63 8.52
CA ASN A 75 -0.78 1.54 7.88
C ASN A 75 0.48 0.80 7.41
N LEU A 76 1.02 1.22 6.28
CA LEU A 76 2.20 0.59 5.69
C LEU A 76 3.46 1.29 6.17
N CYS A 77 4.29 0.59 6.93
CA CYS A 77 5.54 1.13 7.48
C CYS A 77 6.70 0.17 7.18
N LYS A 78 7.82 0.35 7.91
CA LYS A 78 9.08 -0.36 7.68
C LYS A 78 8.93 -1.88 7.74
N LYS A 79 8.06 -2.45 8.59
CA LYS A 79 7.90 -3.91 8.63
C LYS A 79 7.08 -4.45 7.45
N THR A 80 6.23 -3.63 6.85
CA THR A 80 5.41 -4.06 5.71
C THR A 80 6.12 -3.87 4.39
N LEU A 81 6.81 -2.74 4.20
CA LEU A 81 7.45 -2.36 2.93
C LEU A 81 8.98 -2.47 2.94
N GLY A 82 9.60 -2.52 4.12
CA GLY A 82 11.06 -2.56 4.24
C GLY A 82 11.63 -3.97 4.28
N ASP A 83 12.96 -4.02 4.27
CA ASP A 83 13.77 -5.26 4.19
C ASP A 83 13.76 -6.13 5.47
N GLY A 84 13.19 -5.62 6.57
CA GLY A 84 13.29 -6.29 7.88
C GLY A 84 12.28 -7.41 8.13
N SER A 85 11.39 -7.74 7.19
CA SER A 85 10.24 -8.62 7.46
C SER A 85 10.06 -9.73 6.44
N LYS A 86 10.17 -10.97 6.91
CA LYS A 86 9.87 -12.21 6.16
C LYS A 86 8.37 -12.40 5.87
N LYS A 87 7.53 -11.43 6.23
CA LYS A 87 6.08 -11.44 5.96
C LYS A 87 5.59 -10.11 5.35
N GLY A 88 6.51 -9.24 4.93
CA GLY A 88 6.18 -7.97 4.30
C GLY A 88 5.65 -8.14 2.87
N LEU A 89 5.06 -7.08 2.33
CA LEU A 89 4.45 -7.05 0.99
C LEU A 89 5.43 -7.51 -0.09
N PHE A 90 6.62 -6.91 -0.15
CA PHE A 90 7.60 -7.24 -1.19
C PHE A 90 8.20 -8.63 -1.01
N TYR A 91 8.35 -9.11 0.23
CA TYR A 91 8.77 -10.49 0.47
C TYR A 91 7.76 -11.49 -0.11
N VAL A 92 6.47 -11.28 0.16
CA VAL A 92 5.38 -12.13 -0.37
C VAL A 92 5.30 -12.03 -1.89
N LEU A 93 5.44 -10.83 -2.47
CA LEU A 93 5.46 -10.64 -3.92
C LEU A 93 6.62 -11.38 -4.59
N ILE A 94 7.84 -11.25 -4.06
CA ILE A 94 9.02 -11.93 -4.63
C ILE A 94 8.87 -13.45 -4.52
N ARG A 95 8.41 -13.94 -3.37
CA ARG A 95 8.26 -15.38 -3.10
C ARG A 95 7.19 -16.03 -3.98
N ASP A 96 6.04 -15.38 -4.14
CA ASP A 96 4.86 -16.00 -4.77
C ASP A 96 4.69 -15.63 -6.25
N HIS A 97 5.17 -14.45 -6.67
CA HIS A 97 4.98 -13.90 -8.03
C HIS A 97 6.30 -13.54 -8.75
N GLY A 98 7.44 -13.72 -8.09
CA GLY A 98 8.75 -13.48 -8.66
C GLY A 98 9.24 -12.03 -8.57
N SER A 99 10.54 -11.85 -8.83
CA SER A 99 11.22 -10.56 -8.69
C SER A 99 10.76 -9.50 -9.70
N ALA A 100 10.35 -9.92 -10.90
CA ALA A 100 9.88 -9.01 -11.95
C ALA A 100 8.60 -8.27 -11.54
N GLU A 101 7.60 -8.99 -11.02
CA GLU A 101 6.33 -8.39 -10.56
C GLU A 101 6.53 -7.54 -9.31
N ALA A 102 7.39 -7.99 -8.38
CA ALA A 102 7.76 -7.20 -7.22
C ALA A 102 8.42 -5.87 -7.61
N ALA A 103 9.36 -5.88 -8.56
CA ALA A 103 10.02 -4.68 -9.07
C ALA A 103 9.03 -3.74 -9.78
N ARG A 104 8.08 -4.28 -10.56
CA ARG A 104 6.99 -3.49 -11.17
C ARG A 104 6.12 -2.83 -10.11
N CYS A 105 5.71 -3.56 -9.07
CA CYS A 105 4.95 -3.00 -7.95
C CYS A 105 5.73 -1.91 -7.20
N MET A 106 7.02 -2.15 -6.95
CA MET A 106 7.90 -1.21 -6.26
C MET A 106 8.07 0.09 -7.04
N ASN A 107 8.28 0.00 -8.36
CA ASN A 107 8.37 1.17 -9.23
C ASN A 107 7.09 2.01 -9.23
N ARG A 108 5.92 1.37 -9.28
CA ARG A 108 4.61 2.04 -9.19
C ARG A 108 4.46 2.78 -7.87
N LEU A 109 4.79 2.12 -6.75
CA LEU A 109 4.75 2.72 -5.42
C LEU A 109 5.73 3.89 -5.28
N ALA A 110 6.97 3.75 -5.74
CA ALA A 110 7.99 4.79 -5.66
C ALA A 110 7.56 6.06 -6.41
N LYS A 111 7.01 5.90 -7.63
CA LYS A 111 6.49 7.01 -8.43
C LYS A 111 5.31 7.71 -7.75
N LEU A 112 4.38 6.96 -7.16
CA LEU A 112 3.28 7.54 -6.40
C LEU A 112 3.80 8.34 -5.21
N CYS A 113 4.68 7.75 -4.39
CA CYS A 113 5.24 8.40 -3.21
C CYS A 113 6.00 9.68 -3.58
N ALA A 114 6.81 9.65 -4.64
CA ALA A 114 7.55 10.83 -5.10
C ALA A 114 6.63 11.98 -5.50
N ARG A 115 5.56 11.69 -6.26
CA ARG A 115 4.57 12.70 -6.68
C ARG A 115 3.75 13.20 -5.50
N TRP A 116 3.29 12.31 -4.63
CA TRP A 116 2.49 12.67 -3.46
C TRP A 116 3.28 13.57 -2.51
N LEU A 117 4.52 13.19 -2.17
CA LEU A 117 5.38 13.96 -1.28
C LEU A 117 5.90 15.25 -1.92
N GLY A 118 6.16 15.26 -3.24
CA GLY A 118 6.60 16.46 -3.94
C GLY A 118 5.50 17.52 -4.05
N ASN A 119 4.24 17.10 -4.17
CA ASN A 119 3.10 18.01 -4.29
C ASN A 119 2.52 18.42 -2.92
N PHE A 120 2.63 17.56 -1.89
CA PHE A 120 2.32 17.96 -0.52
C PHE A 120 3.40 18.92 -0.01
N LYS A 121 3.04 20.17 0.27
CA LYS A 121 3.92 21.16 0.91
C LYS A 121 4.64 20.51 2.10
N GLY A 122 5.97 20.45 2.02
CA GLY A 122 6.81 19.50 2.74
C GLY A 122 6.77 19.61 4.26
N LYS A 123 7.35 18.60 4.93
CA LYS A 123 7.78 18.71 6.32
C LYS A 123 8.79 19.86 6.42
N TYR A 124 8.35 21.00 6.91
CA TYR A 124 9.22 22.16 7.15
C TYR A 124 9.96 21.99 8.48
N ILE A 125 11.06 22.73 8.62
CA ILE A 125 12.03 22.77 9.74
C ILE A 125 11.40 22.98 11.15
N GLY A 126 10.09 23.22 11.27
CA GLY A 126 9.39 23.47 12.53
C GLY A 126 9.22 22.27 13.46
N ASP A 127 9.48 21.03 13.01
CA ASP A 127 9.34 19.82 13.84
C ASP A 127 10.56 19.57 14.78
N TYR A 128 11.52 20.51 14.84
CA TYR A 128 12.76 20.43 15.64
C TYR A 128 12.84 21.49 16.75
N ILE A 129 11.72 22.05 17.20
CA ILE A 129 11.71 22.87 18.42
C ILE A 129 11.10 22.01 19.54
N PRO A 130 11.85 21.69 20.61
CA PRO A 130 11.41 20.81 21.70
C PRO A 130 10.21 21.36 22.49
#